data_AF-A0A7Z1R3R8-F1
#
_entry.id   AF-A0A7Z1R3R8-F1
#
_cell.length_a   1.000
_cell.length_b   1.000
_cell.length_c   1.000
_cell.angle_alpha   90.00
_cell.angle_beta   90.00
_cell.angle_gamma   90.00
#
_symmetry.space_group_name_H-M   'P 1'
#
loop_
_entity.id
_entity.type
_entity.pdbx_description
1 polymer ?
#
loop_
_entity_poly.entity_id
_entity_poly.type
_entity_poly.pdbx_seq_one_letter_code
_entity_poly.pdbx_strand_id
1 'polypeptide(L)'
;MRRTVLTALIIAAASWAAAQETTRFFAAAASTPGANGTFFKTDARLFNPDPTATITVGLAFLRPNVDNSTATEVPVNIPPRQGVALDDLVATVFSRSGSGGVRLRSSAPFLATSRTYNIGDGSSGTFGQFIPGLTPDQALTQGILIQVVNDPAASGFRSNVGFVNPGLTAITVSYQVYDAGSATLLGEGTRSLPPLAFSQINNIFSAIGAADTVVDDATVEFTATAPVLAYASVVDNTSGDPIFVLPYADTGTPVMENQPPNGTIVTPAGNVTVQVNQSVNFAATATDPDGDAITGMEWSFGDGVTASGLQVVHTYAQQGAFTVTFTATDARGLSDPSPPSRTVTVEAAAATLTQVQDLVFTPSCARSGCHAGSSPAQGLNLSVGQTYTNIVGVASHEQPSLNRVEPGDPQRSYLYLKVIGDPSISGSQMPRGGPPLSQAEIDLLSSWILSGAPNN
;
A
#
# COMPACT_ATOMS: atom_id res chain seq x y z
N MET A 1 -78.61 -6.03 22.27
CA MET A 1 -77.27 -6.22 21.68
C MET A 1 -76.44 -4.97 21.90
N ARG A 2 -75.56 -4.95 22.92
CA ARG A 2 -74.50 -3.94 23.01
C ARG A 2 -73.23 -4.69 23.42
N ARG A 3 -72.31 -4.81 22.44
CA ARG A 3 -71.01 -5.45 22.58
C ARG A 3 -70.10 -4.52 23.38
N THR A 4 -69.51 -5.05 24.44
CA THR A 4 -68.40 -4.46 25.19
C THR A 4 -67.19 -4.37 24.25
N VAL A 5 -66.67 -3.16 24.03
CA VAL A 5 -65.38 -2.94 23.38
C VAL A 5 -64.38 -2.66 24.50
N LEU A 6 -63.46 -3.60 24.74
CA LEU A 6 -62.26 -3.35 25.54
C LEU A 6 -61.33 -2.47 24.72
N THR A 7 -61.14 -1.21 25.12
CA THR A 7 -60.04 -0.38 24.64
C THR A 7 -58.84 -0.64 25.53
N ALA A 8 -57.85 -1.39 25.03
CA ALA A 8 -56.57 -1.55 25.68
C ALA A 8 -55.83 -0.20 25.65
N LEU A 9 -55.62 0.40 26.81
CA LEU A 9 -54.77 1.58 26.98
C LEU A 9 -53.31 1.11 26.87
N ILE A 10 -52.72 1.27 25.68
CA ILE A 10 -51.26 1.10 25.51
C ILE A 10 -50.60 2.29 26.20
N ILE A 11 -50.07 2.07 27.40
CA ILE A 11 -49.11 2.98 28.03
C ILE A 11 -47.82 2.82 27.23
N ALA A 12 -47.59 3.68 26.25
CA ALA A 12 -46.27 3.86 25.69
C ALA A 12 -45.41 4.51 26.77
N ALA A 13 -44.66 3.69 27.52
CA ALA A 13 -43.53 4.19 28.27
C ALA A 13 -42.56 4.78 27.25
N ALA A 14 -42.52 6.11 27.15
CA ALA A 14 -41.43 6.80 26.50
C ALA A 14 -40.15 6.36 27.22
N SER A 15 -39.41 5.46 26.60
CA SER A 15 -38.05 5.16 27.01
C SER A 15 -37.27 6.46 26.88
N TRP A 16 -36.94 7.08 28.01
CA TRP A 16 -36.00 8.19 28.03
C TRP A 16 -34.67 7.65 27.49
N ALA A 17 -34.32 8.05 26.27
CA ALA A 17 -32.93 7.94 25.83
C ALA A 17 -32.09 8.64 26.89
N ALA A 18 -31.04 7.98 27.38
CA ALA A 18 -30.07 8.64 28.24
C ALA A 18 -29.66 9.94 27.54
N ALA A 19 -29.80 11.08 28.23
CA ALA A 19 -29.41 12.37 27.68
C ALA A 19 -27.95 12.25 27.19
N GLN A 20 -27.75 12.43 25.89
CA GLN A 20 -26.43 12.34 25.28
C GLN A 20 -25.54 13.40 25.94
N GLU A 21 -24.38 12.97 26.45
CA GLU A 21 -23.40 13.87 27.05
C GLU A 21 -23.11 15.02 26.09
N THR A 22 -23.37 16.25 26.53
CA THR A 22 -23.05 17.44 25.74
C THR A 22 -21.56 17.69 25.86
N THR A 23 -20.83 17.61 24.74
CA THR A 23 -19.41 17.92 24.68
C THR A 23 -19.17 19.15 23.81
N ARG A 24 -18.26 20.02 24.28
CA ARG A 24 -17.76 21.19 23.55
C ARG A 24 -16.24 21.27 23.66
N PHE A 25 -15.61 21.92 22.70
CA PHE A 25 -14.17 22.19 22.69
C PHE A 25 -13.91 23.67 22.42
N PHE A 26 -12.99 24.26 23.17
CA PHE A 26 -12.27 25.44 22.70
C PHE A 26 -10.99 24.95 22.03
N ALA A 27 -10.90 25.15 20.71
CA ALA A 27 -9.78 24.64 19.92
C ALA A 27 -8.44 25.33 20.26
N ALA A 28 -8.48 26.52 20.85
CA ALA A 28 -7.31 27.20 21.40
C ALA A 28 -7.64 27.91 22.72
N ALA A 29 -6.71 27.82 23.67
CA ALA A 29 -6.70 28.53 24.92
C ALA A 29 -5.25 28.83 25.34
N ALA A 30 -5.04 29.93 26.05
CA ALA A 30 -3.71 30.40 26.45
C ALA A 30 -3.73 31.17 27.77
N SER A 31 -2.64 31.05 28.52
CA SER A 31 -2.17 32.04 29.49
C SER A 31 -0.64 32.04 29.44
N THR A 32 -0.09 32.73 28.44
CA THR A 32 1.33 32.56 28.06
C THR A 32 1.88 33.74 27.24
N PRO A 33 3.19 34.02 27.33
CA PRO A 33 3.86 34.93 26.40
C PRO A 33 3.79 34.41 24.96
N GLY A 34 3.59 35.32 24.00
CA GLY A 34 3.68 35.05 22.57
C GLY A 34 4.90 35.71 21.93
N ALA A 35 4.94 35.73 20.60
CA ALA A 35 5.97 36.45 19.85
C ALA A 35 5.88 37.97 20.08
N ASN A 36 6.93 38.71 19.73
CA ASN A 36 6.97 40.18 19.72
C ASN A 36 6.49 40.86 21.03
N GLY A 37 6.74 40.22 22.19
CA GLY A 37 6.40 40.77 23.51
C GLY A 37 4.91 40.69 23.88
N THR A 38 4.08 40.03 23.07
CA THR A 38 2.66 39.79 23.36
C THR A 38 2.46 38.85 24.57
N PHE A 39 1.31 38.95 25.23
CA PHE A 39 0.89 37.99 26.24
C PHE A 39 -0.58 37.63 26.04
N PHE A 40 -0.83 36.35 25.74
CA PHE A 40 -2.17 35.84 25.42
C PHE A 40 -2.88 35.28 26.65
N LYS A 41 -4.16 35.63 26.78
CA LYS A 41 -5.09 35.12 27.79
C LYS A 41 -6.36 34.59 27.13
N THR A 42 -7.02 33.66 27.79
CA THR A 42 -8.31 33.14 27.35
C THR A 42 -9.39 33.39 28.38
N ASP A 43 -10.45 34.08 27.97
CA ASP A 43 -11.67 34.18 28.76
C ASP A 43 -12.72 33.24 28.17
N ALA A 44 -13.56 32.64 29.01
CA ALA A 44 -14.69 31.84 28.59
C ALA A 44 -16.01 32.32 29.22
N ARG A 45 -17.11 32.10 28.49
CA ARG A 45 -18.48 32.34 28.94
C ARG A 45 -19.28 31.06 28.77
N LEU A 46 -19.82 30.55 29.87
CA LEU A 46 -20.70 29.38 29.90
C LEU A 46 -22.11 29.82 30.25
N PHE A 47 -23.12 29.16 29.70
CA PHE A 47 -24.52 29.46 29.99
C PHE A 47 -25.34 28.18 30.12
N ASN A 48 -26.16 28.13 31.17
CA ASN A 48 -27.13 27.07 31.39
C ASN A 48 -28.49 27.47 30.77
N PRO A 49 -28.92 26.81 29.67
CA PRO A 49 -30.21 27.08 29.08
C PRO A 49 -31.39 26.52 29.88
N ASP A 50 -31.16 25.57 30.80
CA ASP A 50 -32.19 24.92 31.60
C ASP A 50 -32.91 25.92 32.51
N PRO A 51 -34.25 25.95 32.52
CA PRO A 51 -35.03 26.86 33.35
C PRO A 51 -35.21 26.42 34.81
N THR A 52 -34.85 25.19 35.14
CA THR A 52 -35.24 24.54 36.40
C THR A 52 -34.09 23.95 37.20
N ALA A 53 -33.04 23.44 36.54
CA ALA A 53 -31.96 22.70 37.18
C ALA A 53 -30.62 23.43 37.06
N THR A 54 -29.84 23.42 38.15
CA THR A 54 -28.41 23.71 38.09
C THR A 54 -27.72 22.59 37.32
N ILE A 55 -26.86 22.95 36.36
CA ILE A 55 -26.03 21.98 35.64
C ILE A 55 -24.58 22.06 36.14
N THR A 56 -23.84 20.98 36.00
CA THR A 56 -22.39 20.95 36.22
C THR A 56 -21.70 20.72 34.89
N VAL A 57 -20.78 21.60 34.53
CA VAL A 57 -19.91 21.45 33.36
C VAL A 57 -18.51 21.10 33.87
N GLY A 58 -17.98 19.94 33.47
CA GLY A 58 -16.60 19.55 33.73
C GLY A 58 -15.68 20.15 32.66
N LEU A 59 -14.67 20.89 33.08
CA LEU A 59 -13.68 21.51 32.20
C LEU A 59 -12.34 20.79 32.33
N ALA A 60 -11.75 20.35 31.22
CA ALA A 60 -10.41 19.76 31.18
C ALA A 60 -9.50 20.54 30.23
N PHE A 61 -8.31 20.90 30.71
CA PHE A 61 -7.26 21.48 29.87
C PHE A 61 -6.57 20.39 29.06
N LEU A 62 -6.59 20.53 27.74
CA LEU A 62 -5.95 19.62 26.80
C LEU A 62 -4.53 20.11 26.54
N ARG A 63 -3.56 19.43 27.16
CA ARG A 63 -2.15 19.77 27.02
C ARG A 63 -1.66 19.47 25.60
N PRO A 64 -0.70 20.26 25.07
CA PRO A 64 -0.17 20.03 23.74
C PRO A 64 0.49 18.67 23.57
N ASN A 65 0.18 17.99 22.47
CA ASN A 65 0.86 16.81 21.94
C ASN A 65 0.97 15.62 22.91
N VAL A 66 0.03 15.46 23.85
CA VAL A 66 -0.02 14.34 24.80
C VAL A 66 -1.42 13.75 24.87
N ASP A 67 -1.52 12.51 25.37
CA ASP A 67 -2.79 11.89 25.71
C ASP A 67 -3.45 12.63 26.89
N ASN A 68 -4.68 13.09 26.70
CA ASN A 68 -5.48 13.79 27.70
C ASN A 68 -6.71 12.99 28.16
N SER A 69 -6.76 11.68 27.91
CA SER A 69 -7.85 10.79 28.37
C SER A 69 -8.03 10.79 29.88
N THR A 70 -6.94 11.01 30.62
CA THR A 70 -6.92 11.07 32.09
C THR A 70 -6.85 12.51 32.63
N ALA A 71 -7.07 13.52 31.78
CA ALA A 71 -7.04 14.92 32.21
C ALA A 71 -8.10 15.17 33.30
N THR A 72 -7.68 15.79 34.40
CA THR A 72 -8.56 16.15 35.51
C THR A 72 -9.57 17.20 35.08
N GLU A 73 -10.85 16.95 35.40
CA GLU A 73 -11.94 17.89 35.16
C GLU A 73 -12.17 18.79 36.38
N VAL A 74 -12.24 20.08 36.14
CA VAL A 74 -12.65 21.08 37.13
C VAL A 74 -14.14 21.34 36.96
N PRO A 75 -14.98 21.04 37.97
CA PRO A 75 -16.42 21.22 37.86
C PRO A 75 -16.81 22.69 38.03
N VAL A 76 -17.70 23.17 37.15
CA VAL A 76 -18.32 24.50 37.23
C VAL A 76 -19.83 24.32 37.30
N ASN A 77 -20.43 24.72 38.42
CA ASN A 77 -21.87 24.69 38.62
C ASN A 77 -22.52 25.96 38.08
N ILE A 78 -23.54 25.82 37.24
CA ILE A 78 -24.22 26.94 36.59
C ILE A 78 -25.70 26.86 36.92
N PRO A 79 -26.25 27.79 37.73
CA PRO A 79 -27.66 27.81 38.09
C PRO A 79 -28.59 27.94 36.88
N PRO A 80 -29.89 27.63 37.03
CA PRO A 80 -30.85 27.74 35.93
C PRO A 80 -30.85 29.13 35.29
N ARG A 81 -30.81 29.19 33.95
CA ARG A 81 -30.81 30.44 33.16
C ARG A 81 -29.69 31.44 33.50
N GLN A 82 -28.62 31.00 34.13
CA GLN A 82 -27.48 31.86 34.46
C GLN A 82 -26.25 31.54 33.60
N GLY A 83 -25.35 32.51 33.52
CA GLY A 83 -24.05 32.35 32.92
C GLY A 83 -22.92 32.50 33.93
N VAL A 84 -21.78 31.91 33.62
CA VAL A 84 -20.53 32.04 34.39
C VAL A 84 -19.45 32.62 33.48
N ALA A 85 -18.76 33.64 33.99
CA ALA A 85 -17.57 34.20 33.38
C ALA A 85 -16.32 33.56 34.01
N LEU A 86 -15.43 33.07 33.16
CA LEU A 86 -14.16 32.45 33.55
C LEU A 86 -13.04 33.24 32.86
N ASP A 87 -12.53 34.26 33.53
CA ASP A 87 -11.49 35.13 32.98
C ASP A 87 -10.10 34.55 33.25
N ASP A 88 -9.20 34.64 32.25
CA ASP A 88 -7.88 33.98 32.25
C ASP A 88 -7.97 32.49 32.65
N LEU A 89 -8.90 31.79 32.01
CA LEU A 89 -9.35 30.42 32.29
C LEU A 89 -8.18 29.46 32.55
N VAL A 90 -7.10 29.58 31.78
CA VAL A 90 -5.94 28.68 31.91
C VAL A 90 -5.23 28.88 33.26
N ALA A 91 -5.04 30.12 33.69
CA ALA A 91 -4.44 30.42 34.98
C ALA A 91 -5.42 30.24 36.13
N THR A 92 -6.66 30.72 36.01
CA THR A 92 -7.59 30.82 37.15
C THR A 92 -8.33 29.52 37.45
N VAL A 93 -8.72 28.77 36.41
CA VAL A 93 -9.46 27.50 36.59
C VAL A 93 -8.52 26.31 36.63
N PHE A 94 -7.52 26.26 35.76
CA PHE A 94 -6.61 25.11 35.70
C PHE A 94 -5.33 25.29 36.50
N SER A 95 -5.06 26.48 37.07
CA SER A 95 -3.81 26.79 37.77
C SER A 95 -2.58 26.48 36.92
N ARG A 96 -2.65 26.83 35.63
CA ARG A 96 -1.62 26.53 34.62
C ARG A 96 -1.20 27.77 33.85
N SER A 97 -0.06 27.67 33.18
CA SER A 97 0.37 28.57 32.11
C SER A 97 0.64 27.77 30.84
N GLY A 98 0.73 28.46 29.71
CA GLY A 98 0.96 27.86 28.39
C GLY A 98 -0.27 27.92 27.49
N SER A 99 -0.17 27.27 26.34
CA SER A 99 -1.24 27.12 25.36
C SER A 99 -1.79 25.68 25.33
N GLY A 100 -3.04 25.52 24.93
CA GLY A 100 -3.70 24.21 24.86
C GLY A 100 -5.09 24.31 24.26
N GLY A 101 -5.83 23.20 24.30
CA GLY A 101 -7.27 23.18 24.07
C GLY A 101 -8.03 23.11 25.40
N VAL A 102 -9.35 23.23 25.36
CA VAL A 102 -10.21 22.95 26.52
C VAL A 102 -11.37 22.08 26.09
N ARG A 103 -11.57 20.95 26.77
CA ARG A 103 -12.78 20.13 26.65
C ARG A 103 -13.77 20.52 27.74
N LEU A 104 -15.03 20.67 27.37
CA LEU A 104 -16.14 20.90 28.30
C LEU A 104 -17.15 19.79 28.13
N ARG A 105 -17.60 19.18 29.22
CA ARG A 105 -18.61 18.11 29.20
C ARG A 105 -19.66 18.29 30.27
N SER A 106 -20.90 17.92 29.95
CA SER A 106 -21.99 17.89 30.91
C SER A 106 -23.04 16.85 30.49
N SER A 107 -23.72 16.25 31.45
CA SER A 107 -24.89 15.41 31.20
C SER A 107 -26.12 16.22 30.76
N ALA A 108 -26.06 17.55 30.85
CA ALA A 108 -27.12 18.47 30.42
C ALA A 108 -26.63 19.43 29.32
N PRO A 109 -27.53 19.97 28.48
CA PRO A 109 -27.16 20.97 27.48
C PRO A 109 -26.56 22.24 28.11
N PHE A 110 -25.53 22.81 27.47
CA PHE A 110 -24.96 24.11 27.82
C PHE A 110 -24.49 24.85 26.57
N LEU A 111 -24.35 26.16 26.68
CA LEU A 111 -23.69 27.00 25.68
C LEU A 111 -22.32 27.41 26.21
N ALA A 112 -21.34 27.50 25.30
CA ALA A 112 -19.98 27.87 25.63
C ALA A 112 -19.36 28.69 24.49
N THR A 113 -18.70 29.78 24.85
CA THR A 113 -17.87 30.57 23.94
C THR A 113 -16.60 31.00 24.67
N SER A 114 -15.54 31.27 23.92
CA SER A 114 -14.33 31.85 24.47
C SER A 114 -13.78 32.93 23.55
N ARG A 115 -12.81 33.67 24.10
CA ARG A 115 -11.93 34.53 23.31
C ARG A 115 -10.51 34.32 23.79
N THR A 116 -9.55 34.31 22.88
CA THR A 116 -8.13 34.35 23.19
C THR A 116 -7.56 35.66 22.69
N TYR A 117 -6.97 36.45 23.57
CA TYR A 117 -6.56 37.82 23.27
C TYR A 117 -5.20 38.16 23.87
N ASN A 118 -4.44 38.98 23.16
CA ASN A 118 -3.26 39.67 23.63
C ASN A 118 -3.66 40.88 24.46
N ILE A 119 -3.00 41.08 25.60
CA ILE A 119 -3.20 42.26 26.47
C ILE A 119 -2.46 43.52 25.98
N GLY A 120 -1.69 43.41 24.89
CA GLY A 120 -0.95 44.53 24.30
C GLY A 120 0.11 45.08 25.27
N ASP A 121 0.35 46.39 25.17
CA ASP A 121 1.18 47.16 26.10
C ASP A 121 0.38 47.66 27.34
N GLY A 122 -0.89 47.25 27.47
CA GLY A 122 -1.81 47.70 28.51
C GLY A 122 -2.39 49.10 28.28
N SER A 123 -1.99 49.82 27.22
CA SER A 123 -2.46 51.18 26.90
C SER A 123 -3.29 51.24 25.61
N SER A 124 -3.02 50.33 24.67
CA SER A 124 -3.63 50.29 23.33
C SER A 124 -4.89 49.42 23.23
N GLY A 125 -5.36 48.86 24.35
CA GLY A 125 -6.47 47.91 24.39
C GLY A 125 -6.04 46.45 24.23
N THR A 126 -7.02 45.57 24.06
CA THR A 126 -6.80 44.12 23.85
C THR A 126 -7.13 43.73 22.42
N PHE A 127 -6.30 42.88 21.83
CA PHE A 127 -6.45 42.38 20.46
C PHE A 127 -6.65 40.87 20.50
N GLY A 128 -7.64 40.32 19.82
CA GLY A 128 -8.03 38.95 20.10
C GLY A 128 -9.04 38.35 19.15
N GLN A 129 -9.15 37.03 19.24
CA GLN A 129 -10.01 36.23 18.40
C GLN A 129 -11.15 35.61 19.20
N PHE A 130 -12.35 35.64 18.63
CA PHE A 130 -13.49 34.88 19.12
C PHE A 130 -13.31 33.40 18.76
N ILE A 131 -13.53 32.51 19.71
CA ILE A 131 -13.44 31.06 19.52
C ILE A 131 -14.76 30.44 19.98
N PRO A 132 -15.53 29.82 19.07
CA PRO A 132 -16.77 29.16 19.44
C PRO A 132 -16.50 27.90 20.28
N GLY A 133 -17.48 27.49 21.09
CA GLY A 133 -17.51 26.15 21.66
C GLY A 133 -17.86 25.14 20.57
N LEU A 134 -16.84 24.50 20.00
CA LEU A 134 -16.98 23.54 18.91
C LEU A 134 -17.54 22.21 19.39
N THR A 135 -18.32 21.55 18.55
CA THR A 135 -18.91 20.26 18.83
C THR A 135 -18.15 19.14 18.11
N PRO A 136 -18.15 17.88 18.61
CA PRO A 136 -17.50 16.77 17.90
C PRO A 136 -18.00 16.55 16.47
N ASP A 137 -19.26 16.88 16.16
CA ASP A 137 -19.85 16.78 14.82
C ASP A 137 -19.35 17.84 13.83
N GLN A 138 -18.68 18.89 14.32
CA GLN A 138 -17.96 19.84 13.45
C GLN A 138 -16.56 19.37 13.07
N ALA A 139 -16.12 18.21 13.58
CA ALA A 139 -14.83 17.63 13.21
C ALA A 139 -14.89 17.03 11.81
N LEU A 140 -13.78 17.16 11.06
CA LEU A 140 -13.69 16.77 9.65
C LEU A 140 -12.58 15.73 9.47
N THR A 141 -12.80 14.74 8.60
CA THR A 141 -11.74 13.85 8.10
C THR A 141 -10.98 14.45 6.93
N GLN A 142 -11.59 15.39 6.22
CA GLN A 142 -10.99 16.16 5.13
C GLN A 142 -11.54 17.58 5.20
N GLY A 143 -10.66 18.57 5.16
CA GLY A 143 -11.07 19.96 5.23
C GLY A 143 -10.01 20.92 4.71
N ILE A 144 -10.44 22.16 4.54
CA ILE A 144 -9.62 23.25 4.05
C ILE A 144 -9.76 24.47 4.98
N LEU A 145 -8.63 25.04 5.37
CA LEU A 145 -8.54 26.36 5.98
C LEU A 145 -8.16 27.35 4.89
N ILE A 146 -8.83 28.49 4.88
CA ILE A 146 -8.61 29.58 3.91
C ILE A 146 -8.05 30.81 4.64
N GLN A 147 -7.70 31.87 3.90
CA GLN A 147 -7.25 33.14 4.49
C GLN A 147 -5.99 32.94 5.36
N VAL A 148 -5.14 31.98 5.02
CA VAL A 148 -3.89 31.72 5.74
C VAL A 148 -2.81 32.61 5.11
N VAL A 149 -2.10 33.39 5.92
CA VAL A 149 -1.19 34.44 5.42
C VAL A 149 0.22 34.25 5.98
N ASN A 150 1.22 34.58 5.17
CA ASN A 150 2.60 34.77 5.61
C ASN A 150 3.18 36.06 5.03
N ASP A 151 3.61 36.95 5.89
CA ASP A 151 4.55 38.01 5.55
C ASP A 151 5.51 38.16 6.74
N PRO A 152 6.77 37.74 6.61
CA PRO A 152 7.73 37.75 7.72
C PRO A 152 8.14 39.17 8.15
N ALA A 153 7.74 40.23 7.41
CA ALA A 153 7.98 41.59 7.84
C ALA A 153 7.33 41.90 9.20
N ALA A 154 7.89 42.87 9.93
CA ALA A 154 7.32 43.31 11.21
C ALA A 154 5.89 43.86 11.06
N SER A 155 5.57 44.46 9.91
CA SER A 155 4.24 44.93 9.50
C SER A 155 3.39 43.85 8.83
N GLY A 156 3.91 42.63 8.70
CA GLY A 156 3.26 41.52 8.01
C GLY A 156 2.40 40.66 8.94
N PHE A 157 2.17 39.42 8.52
CA PHE A 157 1.32 38.45 9.22
C PHE A 157 2.01 37.11 9.37
N ARG A 158 1.61 36.35 10.39
CA ARG A 158 2.01 34.95 10.56
C ARG A 158 0.80 34.11 10.91
N SER A 159 0.77 32.89 10.42
CA SER A 159 -0.36 31.99 10.67
C SER A 159 0.04 30.78 11.50
N ASN A 160 -0.71 30.53 12.58
CA ASN A 160 -0.63 29.27 13.32
C ASN A 160 -1.78 28.38 12.86
N VAL A 161 -1.54 27.07 12.78
CA VAL A 161 -2.59 26.08 12.48
C VAL A 161 -2.69 25.13 13.66
N GLY A 162 -3.90 24.84 14.12
CA GLY A 162 -4.11 23.94 15.23
C GLY A 162 -5.15 22.87 14.95
N PHE A 163 -4.96 21.75 15.64
CA PHE A 163 -5.77 20.55 15.54
C PHE A 163 -6.11 20.06 16.96
N VAL A 164 -7.36 19.62 17.15
CA VAL A 164 -7.81 18.95 18.38
C VAL A 164 -8.44 17.63 17.99
N ASN A 165 -7.89 16.54 18.52
CA ASN A 165 -8.50 15.22 18.40
C ASN A 165 -9.68 15.14 19.38
N PRO A 166 -10.94 15.07 18.93
CA PRO A 166 -12.09 14.97 19.83
C PRO A 166 -12.30 13.54 20.37
N GLY A 167 -11.60 12.55 19.81
CA GLY A 167 -11.78 11.13 20.09
C GLY A 167 -10.82 10.55 21.13
N LEU A 168 -11.06 9.27 21.45
CA LEU A 168 -10.28 8.49 22.43
C LEU A 168 -9.23 7.58 21.78
N THR A 169 -9.05 7.68 20.47
CA THR A 169 -8.04 6.93 19.70
C THR A 169 -7.04 7.91 19.13
N ALA A 170 -5.77 7.52 19.03
CA ALA A 170 -4.78 8.33 18.34
C ALA A 170 -5.14 8.48 16.85
N ILE A 171 -4.86 9.65 16.29
CA ILE A 171 -5.11 9.96 14.88
C ILE A 171 -3.85 10.55 14.24
N THR A 172 -3.76 10.45 12.93
CA THR A 172 -2.76 11.18 12.13
C THR A 172 -3.49 12.18 11.24
N VAL A 173 -2.96 13.40 11.18
CA VAL A 173 -3.40 14.47 10.29
C VAL A 173 -2.26 14.77 9.32
N SER A 174 -2.54 14.68 8.03
CA SER A 174 -1.66 15.14 6.95
C SER A 174 -2.19 16.50 6.46
N TYR A 175 -1.30 17.42 6.12
CA TYR A 175 -1.68 18.73 5.62
C TYR A 175 -0.75 19.21 4.50
N GLN A 176 -1.31 19.99 3.59
CA GLN A 176 -0.63 20.63 2.47
C GLN A 176 -1.00 22.12 2.47
N VAL A 177 -0.03 22.97 2.14
CA VAL A 177 -0.21 24.41 2.07
C VAL A 177 -0.04 24.86 0.63
N TYR A 178 -1.05 25.52 0.09
CA TYR A 178 -1.01 26.04 -1.28
C TYR A 178 -1.10 27.56 -1.27
N ASP A 179 -0.41 28.19 -2.21
CA ASP A 179 -0.72 29.56 -2.60
C ASP A 179 -2.10 29.57 -3.27
N ALA A 180 -3.06 30.33 -2.72
CA ALA A 180 -4.45 30.26 -3.15
C ALA A 180 -4.68 30.87 -4.54
N GLY A 181 -3.85 31.84 -4.94
CA GLY A 181 -3.97 32.52 -6.23
C GLY A 181 -3.46 31.69 -7.41
N SER A 182 -2.50 30.80 -7.16
CA SER A 182 -1.81 30.01 -8.18
C SER A 182 -2.03 28.50 -8.07
N ALA A 183 -2.61 28.02 -6.97
CA ALA A 183 -2.67 26.60 -6.62
C ALA A 183 -1.29 25.92 -6.55
N THR A 184 -0.23 26.69 -6.29
CA THR A 184 1.13 26.15 -6.16
C THR A 184 1.31 25.54 -4.77
N LEU A 185 1.72 24.27 -4.70
CA LEU A 185 2.09 23.63 -3.43
C LEU A 185 3.34 24.32 -2.86
N LEU A 186 3.22 24.88 -1.67
CA LEU A 186 4.31 25.53 -0.94
C LEU A 186 5.04 24.56 -0.02
N GLY A 187 4.34 23.52 0.44
CA GLY A 187 4.91 22.45 1.24
C GLY A 187 3.83 21.70 2.04
N GLU A 188 4.26 20.69 2.77
CA GLU A 188 3.37 19.74 3.42
C GLU A 188 3.95 19.18 4.72
N GLY A 189 3.14 18.45 5.47
CA GLY A 189 3.62 17.73 6.64
C GLY A 189 2.55 16.89 7.32
N THR A 190 2.94 16.27 8.43
CA THR A 190 2.07 15.41 9.23
C THR A 190 2.12 15.75 10.71
N ARG A 191 1.05 15.40 11.42
CA ARG A 191 0.93 15.48 12.89
C ARG A 191 0.25 14.23 13.42
N SER A 192 0.87 13.61 14.42
CA SER A 192 0.21 12.57 15.22
C SER A 192 -0.42 13.21 16.45
N LEU A 193 -1.70 12.93 16.67
CA LEU A 193 -2.47 13.43 17.81
C LEU A 193 -2.94 12.24 18.66
N PRO A 194 -2.40 12.08 19.89
CA PRO A 194 -2.96 11.16 20.87
C PRO A 194 -4.44 11.43 21.20
N PRO A 195 -5.11 10.52 21.93
CA PRO A 195 -6.47 10.74 22.42
C PRO A 195 -6.64 12.10 23.11
N LEU A 196 -7.65 12.88 22.68
CA LEU A 196 -7.96 14.20 23.25
C LEU A 196 -6.81 15.20 23.20
N ALA A 197 -5.84 15.01 22.31
CA ALA A 197 -4.70 15.90 22.18
C ALA A 197 -5.08 17.21 21.47
N PHE A 198 -4.50 18.30 21.95
CA PHE A 198 -4.35 19.56 21.22
C PHE A 198 -2.97 19.58 20.56
N SER A 199 -2.87 20.07 19.33
CA SER A 199 -1.60 20.32 18.65
C SER A 199 -1.69 21.65 17.93
N GLN A 200 -0.67 22.50 18.07
CA GLN A 200 -0.55 23.74 17.30
C GLN A 200 0.81 23.78 16.62
N ILE A 201 0.77 24.13 15.35
CA ILE A 201 1.92 24.45 14.52
C ILE A 201 2.08 25.97 14.59
N ASN A 202 3.14 26.40 15.28
CA ASN A 202 3.50 27.81 15.31
C ASN A 202 4.15 28.19 13.99
N ASN A 203 3.65 29.24 13.34
CA ASN A 203 4.07 29.65 11.99
C ASN A 203 4.12 28.46 11.01
N ILE A 204 2.97 28.15 10.41
CA ILE A 204 2.81 27.02 9.49
C ILE A 204 3.83 27.06 8.33
N PHE A 205 4.14 28.25 7.81
CA PHE A 205 5.10 28.44 6.72
C PHE A 205 6.53 28.12 7.15
N SER A 206 6.90 28.42 8.39
CA SER A 206 8.18 27.94 8.94
C SER A 206 8.22 26.42 9.06
N ALA A 207 7.10 25.77 9.39
CA ALA A 207 7.06 24.32 9.54
C ALA A 207 7.18 23.57 8.20
N ILE A 208 6.77 24.18 7.09
CA ILE A 208 6.87 23.62 5.74
C ILE A 208 8.10 24.12 4.97
N GLY A 209 9.00 24.88 5.60
CA GLY A 209 10.23 25.38 4.96
C GLY A 209 10.03 26.60 4.04
N ALA A 210 8.91 27.30 4.15
CA ALA A 210 8.54 28.49 3.36
C ALA A 210 8.48 29.77 4.22
N ALA A 211 9.26 29.85 5.31
CA ALA A 211 9.19 30.95 6.29
C ALA A 211 9.37 32.35 5.67
N ASP A 212 10.24 32.46 4.68
CA ASP A 212 10.62 33.72 4.03
C ASP A 212 9.71 34.07 2.83
N THR A 213 8.76 33.20 2.50
CA THR A 213 7.86 33.39 1.35
C THR A 213 6.71 34.31 1.74
N VAL A 214 6.56 35.45 1.05
CA VAL A 214 5.38 36.30 1.20
C VAL A 214 4.21 35.68 0.44
N VAL A 215 3.12 35.41 1.15
CA VAL A 215 1.89 34.81 0.62
C VAL A 215 0.70 35.55 1.21
N ASP A 216 0.02 36.34 0.38
CA ASP A 216 -1.11 37.19 0.78
C ASP A 216 -2.36 36.36 1.10
N ASP A 217 -2.53 35.20 0.45
CA ASP A 217 -3.61 34.26 0.72
C ASP A 217 -3.16 32.83 0.37
N ALA A 218 -3.29 31.93 1.34
CA ALA A 218 -2.97 30.53 1.23
C ALA A 218 -4.12 29.67 1.74
N THR A 219 -4.17 28.43 1.24
CA THR A 219 -5.03 27.39 1.80
C THR A 219 -4.18 26.38 2.56
N VAL A 220 -4.75 25.83 3.64
CA VAL A 220 -4.21 24.65 4.31
C VAL A 220 -5.24 23.54 4.19
N GLU A 221 -5.00 22.63 3.27
CA GLU A 221 -5.79 21.44 3.06
C GLU A 221 -5.29 20.35 4.01
N PHE A 222 -6.20 19.59 4.62
CA PHE A 222 -5.84 18.51 5.53
C PHE A 222 -6.72 17.28 5.36
N THR A 223 -6.12 16.13 5.60
CA THR A 223 -6.79 14.83 5.74
C THR A 223 -6.42 14.21 7.08
N ALA A 224 -7.34 13.45 7.68
CA ALA A 224 -7.15 12.84 8.98
C ALA A 224 -7.70 11.41 9.01
N THR A 225 -7.02 10.53 9.73
CA THR A 225 -7.41 9.11 9.88
C THR A 225 -8.73 8.92 10.65
N ALA A 226 -9.20 9.96 11.35
CA ALA A 226 -10.55 10.07 11.92
C ALA A 226 -10.90 11.58 12.09
N PRO A 227 -12.17 11.96 12.32
CA PRO A 227 -12.58 13.36 12.40
C PRO A 227 -11.75 14.18 13.39
N VAL A 228 -11.21 15.31 12.94
CA VAL A 228 -10.41 16.26 13.74
C VAL A 228 -11.05 17.65 13.72
N LEU A 229 -10.98 18.37 14.84
CA LEU A 229 -11.31 19.80 14.87
C LEU A 229 -10.07 20.58 14.46
N ALA A 230 -10.15 21.39 13.41
CA ALA A 230 -9.04 22.22 12.95
C ALA A 230 -9.36 23.72 13.09
N TYR A 231 -8.34 24.56 13.07
CA TYR A 231 -8.46 26.01 12.95
C TYR A 231 -7.14 26.63 12.45
N ALA A 232 -7.22 27.85 11.94
CA ALA A 232 -6.06 28.73 11.81
C ALA A 232 -6.21 29.98 12.68
N SER A 233 -5.08 30.53 13.11
CA SER A 233 -5.00 31.81 13.79
C SER A 233 -4.00 32.69 13.04
N VAL A 234 -4.52 33.68 12.33
CA VAL A 234 -3.75 34.60 11.47
C VAL A 234 -3.46 35.84 12.28
N VAL A 235 -2.19 36.11 12.57
CA VAL A 235 -1.77 37.09 13.57
C VAL A 235 -0.97 38.19 12.90
N ASP A 236 -1.43 39.43 13.09
CA ASP A 236 -0.67 40.62 12.72
C ASP A 236 0.63 40.70 13.53
N ASN A 237 1.77 40.92 12.86
CA ASN A 237 3.08 40.89 13.50
C ASN A 237 3.33 42.12 14.39
N THR A 238 2.67 43.24 14.12
CA THR A 238 2.87 44.50 14.85
C THR A 238 2.04 44.55 16.14
N SER A 239 0.73 44.35 16.04
CA SER A 239 -0.24 44.42 17.14
C SER A 239 -0.38 43.11 17.90
N GLY A 240 -0.08 41.99 17.24
CA GLY A 240 -0.40 40.66 17.76
C GLY A 240 -1.88 40.32 17.69
N ASP A 241 -2.69 41.06 16.91
CA ASP A 241 -4.12 40.81 16.74
C ASP A 241 -4.36 39.55 15.90
N PRO A 242 -5.01 38.51 16.46
CA PRO A 242 -5.32 37.29 15.75
C PRO A 242 -6.73 37.29 15.16
N ILE A 243 -6.88 36.68 14.00
CA ILE A 243 -8.17 36.27 13.42
C ILE A 243 -8.28 34.74 13.51
N PHE A 244 -9.41 34.24 14.04
CA PHE A 244 -9.69 32.81 14.08
C PHE A 244 -10.44 32.37 12.82
N VAL A 245 -9.89 31.37 12.13
CA VAL A 245 -10.47 30.82 10.91
C VAL A 245 -10.88 29.37 11.15
N LEU A 246 -12.14 29.07 10.84
CA LEU A 246 -12.68 27.72 10.87
C LEU A 246 -12.46 27.00 9.53
N PRO A 247 -12.29 25.67 9.55
CA PRO A 247 -12.18 24.89 8.35
C PRO A 247 -13.56 24.72 7.70
N TYR A 248 -13.54 24.48 6.40
CA TYR A 248 -14.69 24.00 5.64
C TYR A 248 -14.45 22.55 5.22
N ALA A 249 -15.53 21.78 5.09
CA ALA A 249 -15.44 20.45 4.48
C ALA A 249 -14.93 20.63 3.05
N ASP A 250 -13.80 20.00 2.75
CA ASP A 250 -13.29 19.96 1.41
C ASP A 250 -13.88 18.73 0.71
N THR A 251 -14.76 18.99 -0.26
CA THR A 251 -15.38 17.96 -1.10
C THR A 251 -14.60 17.72 -2.39
N GLY A 252 -13.46 18.40 -2.56
CA GLY A 252 -12.50 18.09 -3.61
C GLY A 252 -12.03 16.65 -3.47
N THR A 253 -11.83 15.98 -4.59
CA THR A 253 -11.16 14.68 -4.59
C THR A 253 -9.73 14.95 -4.11
N PRO A 254 -9.29 14.42 -2.96
CA PRO A 254 -7.95 14.69 -2.47
C PRO A 254 -6.95 14.30 -3.56
N VAL A 255 -5.99 15.18 -3.84
CA VAL A 255 -4.85 14.84 -4.69
C VAL A 255 -3.97 13.89 -3.87
N MET A 256 -4.43 12.65 -3.71
CA MET A 256 -3.62 11.57 -3.17
C MET A 256 -2.38 11.49 -4.05
N GLU A 257 -1.20 11.59 -3.43
CA GLU A 257 0.08 11.32 -4.10
C GLU A 257 -0.06 10.00 -4.86
N ASN A 258 0.26 10.01 -6.16
CA ASN A 258 0.08 8.83 -7.01
C ASN A 258 0.87 7.66 -6.43
N GLN A 259 0.18 6.57 -6.09
CA GLN A 259 0.77 5.33 -5.65
C GLN A 259 0.95 4.43 -6.87
N PRO A 260 2.14 3.82 -7.05
CA PRO A 260 2.37 2.97 -8.20
C PRO A 260 1.48 1.72 -8.18
N PRO A 261 1.18 1.15 -9.36
CA PRO A 261 0.39 -0.06 -9.45
C PRO A 261 1.17 -1.29 -8.97
N ASN A 262 0.44 -2.36 -8.65
CA ASN A 262 1.01 -3.67 -8.28
C ASN A 262 0.67 -4.72 -9.34
N GLY A 263 1.69 -5.27 -9.99
CA GLY A 263 1.59 -6.35 -10.96
C GLY A 263 1.68 -7.74 -10.33
N THR A 264 1.05 -8.74 -10.93
CA THR A 264 1.21 -10.14 -10.53
C THR A 264 1.22 -11.04 -11.76
N ILE A 265 2.22 -11.93 -11.84
CA ILE A 265 2.25 -13.00 -12.85
C ILE A 265 1.39 -14.17 -12.37
N VAL A 266 0.30 -14.42 -13.09
CA VAL A 266 -0.67 -15.49 -12.82
C VAL A 266 -0.29 -16.77 -13.55
N THR A 267 0.25 -16.66 -14.77
CA THR A 267 0.76 -17.79 -15.54
C THR A 267 2.15 -17.45 -16.09
N PRO A 268 3.14 -18.33 -15.90
CA PRO A 268 3.10 -19.52 -15.05
C PRO A 268 3.00 -19.17 -13.56
N ALA A 269 2.34 -20.03 -12.77
CA ALA A 269 2.14 -19.81 -11.33
C ALA A 269 3.46 -19.83 -10.53
N GLY A 270 4.50 -20.46 -11.08
CA GLY A 270 5.86 -20.49 -10.54
C GLY A 270 6.88 -20.62 -11.67
N ASN A 271 8.13 -20.90 -11.31
CA ASN A 271 9.18 -21.17 -12.29
C ASN A 271 8.84 -22.41 -13.12
N VAL A 272 9.25 -22.42 -14.39
CA VAL A 272 8.93 -23.52 -15.31
C VAL A 272 10.17 -23.97 -16.07
N THR A 273 10.18 -25.24 -16.47
CA THR A 273 11.17 -25.81 -17.37
C THR A 273 10.50 -26.17 -18.68
N VAL A 274 11.09 -25.78 -19.80
CA VAL A 274 10.63 -26.09 -21.16
C VAL A 274 11.79 -26.51 -22.05
N GLN A 275 11.48 -27.10 -23.19
CA GLN A 275 12.48 -27.44 -24.21
C GLN A 275 12.71 -26.25 -25.15
N VAL A 276 13.89 -26.18 -25.78
CA VAL A 276 14.15 -25.22 -26.87
C VAL A 276 13.03 -25.29 -27.91
N ASN A 277 12.58 -24.12 -28.38
CA ASN A 277 11.47 -23.90 -29.31
C ASN A 277 10.07 -24.27 -28.80
N GLN A 278 9.91 -24.59 -27.51
CA GLN A 278 8.60 -24.73 -26.89
C GLN A 278 8.08 -23.35 -26.44
N SER A 279 6.81 -23.06 -26.76
CA SER A 279 6.15 -21.83 -26.35
C SER A 279 5.68 -21.88 -24.89
N VAL A 280 5.80 -20.76 -24.18
CA VAL A 280 5.26 -20.54 -22.83
C VAL A 280 4.20 -19.44 -22.91
N ASN A 281 3.04 -19.71 -22.31
CA ASN A 281 1.99 -18.71 -22.14
C ASN A 281 2.27 -17.90 -20.87
N PHE A 282 2.18 -16.58 -20.98
CA PHE A 282 2.29 -15.66 -19.86
C PHE A 282 1.00 -14.91 -19.68
N ALA A 283 0.54 -14.84 -18.43
CA ALA A 283 -0.62 -14.06 -18.05
C ALA A 283 -0.34 -13.28 -16.77
N ALA A 284 -0.77 -12.03 -16.72
CA ALA A 284 -0.64 -11.18 -15.56
C ALA A 284 -1.94 -10.45 -15.22
N THR A 285 -1.98 -9.92 -14.02
CA THR A 285 -2.99 -8.96 -13.53
C THR A 285 -2.27 -7.76 -12.94
N ALA A 286 -2.91 -6.60 -12.95
CA ALA A 286 -2.41 -5.40 -12.30
C ALA A 286 -3.57 -4.65 -11.64
N THR A 287 -3.31 -4.07 -10.49
CA THR A 287 -4.27 -3.22 -9.76
C THR A 287 -3.55 -1.99 -9.24
N ASP A 288 -4.26 -0.87 -9.23
CA ASP A 288 -3.76 0.41 -8.74
C ASP A 288 -4.43 0.76 -7.39
N PRO A 289 -3.66 1.12 -6.33
CA PRO A 289 -4.22 1.49 -5.03
C PRO A 289 -5.15 2.71 -5.05
N ASP A 290 -4.91 3.64 -5.98
CA ASP A 290 -5.70 4.87 -6.13
C ASP A 290 -6.90 4.66 -7.08
N GLY A 291 -6.97 3.50 -7.73
CA GLY A 291 -8.03 3.15 -8.67
C GLY A 291 -7.79 3.66 -10.09
N ASP A 292 -6.57 4.09 -10.40
CA ASP A 292 -6.21 4.54 -11.74
C ASP A 292 -6.27 3.39 -12.76
N ALA A 293 -6.52 3.77 -14.01
CA ALA A 293 -6.43 2.83 -15.11
C ALA A 293 -4.97 2.43 -15.35
N ILE A 294 -4.72 1.13 -15.54
CA ILE A 294 -3.42 0.63 -15.98
C ILE A 294 -3.26 0.89 -17.47
N THR A 295 -2.27 1.69 -17.85
CA THR A 295 -2.00 2.09 -19.24
C THR A 295 -0.79 1.40 -19.85
N GLY A 296 0.20 1.00 -19.03
CA GLY A 296 1.37 0.23 -19.44
C GLY A 296 1.34 -1.20 -18.91
N MET A 297 1.63 -2.17 -19.76
CA MET A 297 1.67 -3.61 -19.42
C MET A 297 2.78 -4.26 -20.23
N GLU A 298 4.00 -4.25 -19.70
CA GLU A 298 5.20 -4.64 -20.42
C GLU A 298 5.81 -5.93 -19.86
N TRP A 299 6.30 -6.77 -20.76
CA TRP A 299 7.03 -7.99 -20.46
C TRP A 299 8.45 -7.88 -20.97
N SER A 300 9.41 -8.30 -20.15
CA SER A 300 10.78 -8.62 -20.57
C SER A 300 11.04 -10.09 -20.31
N PHE A 301 11.47 -10.83 -21.32
CA PHE A 301 11.65 -12.28 -21.22
C PHE A 301 13.06 -12.70 -20.82
N GLY A 302 14.00 -11.76 -20.67
CA GLY A 302 15.38 -12.04 -20.27
C GLY A 302 16.30 -12.52 -21.40
N ASP A 303 15.78 -12.73 -22.61
CA ASP A 303 16.54 -13.04 -23.83
C ASP A 303 16.69 -11.83 -24.78
N GLY A 304 16.30 -10.64 -24.31
CA GLY A 304 16.30 -9.40 -25.08
C GLY A 304 15.00 -9.11 -25.84
N VAL A 305 14.04 -10.04 -25.82
CA VAL A 305 12.71 -9.84 -26.40
C VAL A 305 11.77 -9.24 -25.35
N THR A 306 10.90 -8.34 -25.81
CA THR A 306 9.83 -7.74 -25.01
C THR A 306 8.47 -7.95 -25.68
N ALA A 307 7.40 -7.85 -24.88
CA ALA A 307 6.02 -7.88 -25.38
C ALA A 307 5.13 -6.97 -24.52
N SER A 308 3.90 -6.74 -24.95
CA SER A 308 2.92 -5.96 -24.20
C SER A 308 1.54 -6.64 -24.12
N GLY A 309 0.80 -6.36 -23.05
CA GLY A 309 -0.54 -6.88 -22.79
C GLY A 309 -0.61 -7.86 -21.62
N LEU A 310 -1.82 -8.16 -21.15
CA LEU A 310 -2.06 -9.06 -20.01
C LEU A 310 -1.83 -10.53 -20.34
N GLN A 311 -1.90 -10.90 -21.62
CA GLN A 311 -1.68 -12.27 -22.09
C GLN A 311 -0.78 -12.24 -23.31
N VAL A 312 0.36 -12.93 -23.21
CA VAL A 312 1.37 -13.02 -24.27
C VAL A 312 1.89 -14.45 -24.37
N VAL A 313 2.45 -14.80 -25.52
CA VAL A 313 3.11 -16.10 -25.74
C VAL A 313 4.53 -15.83 -26.19
N HIS A 314 5.49 -16.53 -25.60
CA HIS A 314 6.90 -16.38 -25.96
C HIS A 314 7.58 -17.75 -26.12
N THR A 315 8.57 -17.83 -27.01
CA THR A 315 9.30 -19.05 -27.33
C THR A 315 10.80 -18.77 -27.26
N TYR A 316 11.53 -19.63 -26.56
CA TYR A 316 12.98 -19.49 -26.39
C TYR A 316 13.75 -20.35 -27.39
N ALA A 317 14.60 -19.72 -28.18
CA ALA A 317 15.40 -20.38 -29.22
C ALA A 317 16.73 -20.98 -28.70
N GLN A 318 17.16 -20.60 -27.50
CA GLN A 318 18.41 -21.04 -26.90
C GLN A 318 18.15 -21.67 -25.53
N GLN A 319 18.95 -22.68 -25.20
CA GLN A 319 18.98 -23.24 -23.84
C GLN A 319 19.56 -22.22 -22.85
N GLY A 320 19.09 -22.24 -21.62
CA GLY A 320 19.52 -21.32 -20.57
C GLY A 320 18.42 -21.00 -19.56
N ALA A 321 18.77 -20.26 -18.51
CA ALA A 321 17.80 -19.74 -17.55
C ALA A 321 17.50 -18.28 -17.86
N PHE A 322 16.23 -17.94 -18.05
CA PHE A 322 15.77 -16.61 -18.42
C PHE A 322 14.86 -16.05 -17.32
N THR A 323 15.12 -14.81 -16.90
CA THR A 323 14.28 -14.11 -15.92
C THR A 323 13.24 -13.27 -16.65
N VAL A 324 11.99 -13.66 -16.51
CA VAL A 324 10.83 -12.94 -17.02
C VAL A 324 10.34 -11.96 -15.99
N THR A 325 10.10 -10.71 -16.38
CA THR A 325 9.51 -9.66 -15.52
C THR A 325 8.29 -9.05 -16.19
N PHE A 326 7.27 -8.73 -15.38
CA PHE A 326 6.08 -7.99 -15.83
C PHE A 326 6.00 -6.65 -15.12
N THR A 327 5.96 -5.55 -15.86
CA THR A 327 5.88 -4.19 -15.32
C THR A 327 4.54 -3.56 -15.72
N ALA A 328 3.79 -3.09 -14.73
CA ALA A 328 2.56 -2.32 -14.93
C ALA A 328 2.84 -0.83 -14.72
N THR A 329 2.15 0.03 -15.48
CA THR A 329 2.21 1.49 -15.36
C THR A 329 0.81 2.07 -15.34
N ASP A 330 0.53 3.00 -14.42
CA ASP A 330 -0.77 3.65 -14.29
C ASP A 330 -0.98 4.80 -15.29
N ALA A 331 -2.15 5.43 -15.27
CA ALA A 331 -2.50 6.55 -16.16
C ALA A 331 -1.81 7.87 -15.81
N ARG A 332 -1.26 7.99 -14.60
CA ARG A 332 -0.49 9.14 -14.10
C ARG A 332 1.02 8.97 -14.32
N GLY A 333 1.46 7.83 -14.85
CA GLY A 333 2.81 7.56 -15.33
C GLY A 333 3.75 6.88 -14.34
N LEU A 334 3.28 6.40 -13.17
CA LEU A 334 4.13 5.60 -12.29
C LEU A 334 4.08 4.12 -12.66
N SER A 335 5.22 3.45 -12.51
CA SER A 335 5.38 2.02 -12.75
C SER A 335 5.56 1.25 -11.45
N ASP A 336 5.16 -0.02 -11.45
CA ASP A 336 5.42 -0.95 -10.35
C ASP A 336 6.92 -0.92 -9.97
N PRO A 337 7.27 -0.49 -8.75
CA PRO A 337 8.66 -0.36 -8.31
C PRO A 337 9.31 -1.71 -7.99
N SER A 338 8.51 -2.77 -7.84
CA SER A 338 8.96 -4.13 -7.55
C SER A 338 8.29 -5.16 -8.49
N PRO A 339 8.57 -5.10 -9.81
CA PRO A 339 7.92 -5.96 -10.78
C PRO A 339 8.03 -7.45 -10.41
N PRO A 340 6.94 -8.24 -10.45
CA PRO A 340 7.00 -9.67 -10.24
C PRO A 340 7.86 -10.36 -11.31
N SER A 341 8.51 -11.46 -10.93
CA SER A 341 9.36 -12.23 -11.83
C SER A 341 9.14 -13.74 -11.78
N ARG A 342 9.55 -14.41 -12.86
CA ARG A 342 9.59 -15.88 -13.02
C ARG A 342 10.87 -16.30 -13.72
N THR A 343 11.43 -17.43 -13.33
CA THR A 343 12.51 -18.07 -14.08
C THR A 343 11.95 -19.12 -15.03
N VAL A 344 12.32 -19.02 -16.31
CA VAL A 344 12.11 -20.06 -17.31
C VAL A 344 13.45 -20.74 -17.58
N THR A 345 13.54 -22.02 -17.25
CA THR A 345 14.70 -22.85 -17.59
C THR A 345 14.42 -23.54 -18.92
N VAL A 346 15.25 -23.28 -19.92
CA VAL A 346 15.14 -23.86 -21.25
C VAL A 346 16.22 -24.90 -21.40
N GLU A 347 15.80 -26.15 -21.59
CA GLU A 347 16.67 -27.30 -21.80
C GLU A 347 16.78 -27.61 -23.29
N ALA A 348 17.89 -28.24 -23.70
CA ALA A 348 18.06 -28.72 -25.07
C ALA A 348 16.94 -29.68 -25.44
N ALA A 349 16.37 -29.54 -26.65
CA ALA A 349 15.30 -30.40 -27.12
C ALA A 349 15.69 -31.89 -27.06
N ALA A 350 14.75 -32.73 -26.61
CA ALA A 350 14.93 -34.17 -26.57
C ALA A 350 15.30 -34.75 -27.94
N ALA A 351 16.28 -35.66 -27.95
CA ALA A 351 16.68 -36.37 -29.16
C ALA A 351 15.55 -37.26 -29.68
N THR A 352 15.39 -37.34 -31.00
CA THR A 352 14.37 -38.16 -31.68
C THR A 352 14.95 -39.48 -32.19
N LEU A 353 14.10 -40.49 -32.39
CA LEU A 353 14.55 -41.73 -33.05
C LEU A 353 15.08 -41.42 -34.44
N THR A 354 14.45 -40.50 -35.18
CA THR A 354 14.92 -40.09 -36.51
C THR A 354 16.36 -39.58 -36.46
N GLN A 355 16.71 -38.70 -35.52
CA GLN A 355 18.08 -38.23 -35.35
C GLN A 355 19.06 -39.35 -34.98
N VAL A 356 18.69 -40.23 -34.05
CA VAL A 356 19.54 -41.39 -33.69
C VAL A 356 19.68 -42.33 -34.88
N GLN A 357 18.64 -42.53 -35.66
CA GLN A 357 18.65 -43.38 -36.85
C GLN A 357 19.58 -42.82 -37.92
N ASP A 358 19.49 -41.53 -38.21
CA ASP A 358 20.23 -40.90 -39.31
C ASP A 358 21.70 -40.67 -38.94
N LEU A 359 21.98 -40.36 -37.68
CA LEU A 359 23.33 -40.00 -37.22
C LEU A 359 24.09 -41.17 -36.60
N VAL A 360 23.40 -42.16 -36.00
CA VAL A 360 24.05 -43.26 -35.29
C VAL A 360 23.79 -44.60 -35.98
N PHE A 361 22.53 -45.02 -36.08
CA PHE A 361 22.23 -46.39 -36.50
C PHE A 361 22.53 -46.64 -37.98
N THR A 362 22.06 -45.78 -38.87
CA THR A 362 22.28 -45.95 -40.32
C THR A 362 23.76 -45.88 -40.68
N PRO A 363 24.53 -44.86 -40.24
CA PRO A 363 25.91 -44.73 -40.64
C PRO A 363 26.80 -45.80 -40.02
N SER A 364 26.56 -46.18 -38.76
CA SER A 364 27.54 -46.96 -37.98
C SER A 364 27.14 -48.41 -37.72
N CYS A 365 25.86 -48.77 -37.86
CA CYS A 365 25.36 -50.09 -37.44
C CYS A 365 24.59 -50.84 -38.55
N ALA A 366 23.70 -50.15 -39.28
CA ALA A 366 22.79 -50.73 -40.27
C ALA A 366 23.45 -50.93 -41.64
N ARG A 367 24.65 -51.54 -41.64
CA ARG A 367 25.39 -51.88 -42.85
C ARG A 367 25.14 -53.34 -43.24
N SER A 368 25.19 -53.62 -44.55
CA SER A 368 25.10 -54.99 -45.06
C SER A 368 26.19 -55.87 -44.44
N GLY A 369 25.82 -57.03 -43.89
CA GLY A 369 26.72 -57.91 -43.14
C GLY A 369 26.87 -57.58 -41.65
N CYS A 370 26.31 -56.46 -41.18
CA CYS A 370 26.21 -56.11 -39.76
C CYS A 370 24.74 -56.18 -39.30
N HIS A 371 24.09 -55.05 -39.05
CA HIS A 371 22.71 -55.00 -38.54
C HIS A 371 21.69 -54.53 -39.58
N ALA A 372 21.80 -55.00 -40.82
CA ALA A 372 20.85 -54.71 -41.89
C ALA A 372 20.63 -55.90 -42.84
N GLY A 373 19.57 -55.82 -43.66
CA GLY A 373 19.25 -56.80 -44.71
C GLY A 373 18.49 -58.04 -44.20
N SER A 374 18.44 -59.10 -45.03
CA SER A 374 17.66 -60.32 -44.78
C SER A 374 18.28 -61.29 -43.77
N SER A 375 19.53 -61.06 -43.36
CA SER A 375 20.24 -61.91 -42.39
C SER A 375 21.09 -61.05 -41.45
N PRO A 376 20.44 -60.20 -40.63
CA PRO A 376 21.15 -59.29 -39.73
C PRO A 376 21.85 -60.07 -38.60
N ALA A 377 23.03 -59.60 -38.20
CA ALA A 377 23.81 -60.19 -37.12
C ALA A 377 22.98 -60.27 -35.83
N GLN A 378 22.99 -61.44 -35.20
CA GLN A 378 22.25 -61.73 -33.97
C GLN A 378 20.74 -61.41 -34.04
N GLY A 379 20.15 -61.44 -35.25
CA GLY A 379 18.73 -61.13 -35.45
C GLY A 379 18.35 -59.69 -35.08
N LEU A 380 19.31 -58.76 -35.07
CA LEU A 380 19.08 -57.34 -34.78
C LEU A 380 19.14 -56.52 -36.07
N ASN A 381 17.98 -56.05 -36.54
CA ASN A 381 17.89 -55.18 -37.70
C ASN A 381 17.68 -53.72 -37.31
N LEU A 382 18.65 -52.86 -37.65
CA LEU A 382 18.66 -51.42 -37.39
C LEU A 382 18.42 -50.60 -38.67
N SER A 383 17.89 -51.24 -39.71
CA SER A 383 17.49 -50.54 -40.94
C SER A 383 16.28 -49.64 -40.66
N VAL A 384 16.22 -48.50 -41.38
CA VAL A 384 15.10 -47.57 -41.33
C VAL A 384 13.77 -48.31 -41.47
N GLY A 385 12.82 -48.02 -40.58
CA GLY A 385 11.51 -48.68 -40.53
C GLY A 385 11.46 -50.01 -39.76
N GLN A 386 12.61 -50.59 -39.40
CA GLN A 386 12.69 -51.84 -38.63
C GLN A 386 13.30 -51.64 -37.24
N THR A 387 14.09 -50.57 -37.05
CA THR A 387 14.84 -50.29 -35.82
C THR A 387 14.00 -50.33 -34.55
N TYR A 388 12.94 -49.52 -34.45
CA TYR A 388 12.20 -49.34 -33.21
C TYR A 388 11.68 -50.66 -32.63
N THR A 389 10.98 -51.43 -33.46
CA THR A 389 10.39 -52.74 -33.09
C THR A 389 11.45 -53.80 -32.79
N ASN A 390 12.69 -53.61 -33.24
CA ASN A 390 13.79 -54.52 -32.97
C ASN A 390 14.51 -54.21 -31.65
N ILE A 391 14.42 -52.98 -31.13
CA ILE A 391 15.28 -52.56 -30.01
C ILE A 391 14.54 -52.12 -28.75
N VAL A 392 13.42 -51.43 -28.86
CA VAL A 392 12.77 -50.83 -27.69
C VAL A 392 11.94 -51.88 -26.96
N GLY A 393 12.30 -52.16 -25.71
CA GLY A 393 11.65 -53.19 -24.88
C GLY A 393 11.91 -54.64 -25.34
N VAL A 394 12.88 -54.85 -26.23
CA VAL A 394 13.23 -56.18 -26.76
C VAL A 394 14.46 -56.72 -26.03
N ALA A 395 14.38 -57.90 -25.42
CA ALA A 395 15.51 -58.53 -24.74
C ALA A 395 16.73 -58.71 -25.66
N SER A 396 17.93 -58.47 -25.15
CA SER A 396 19.16 -58.71 -25.91
C SER A 396 19.47 -60.21 -26.03
N HIS A 397 20.05 -60.63 -27.16
CA HIS A 397 20.38 -62.04 -27.38
C HIS A 397 21.59 -62.51 -26.57
N GLU A 398 22.62 -61.66 -26.46
CA GLU A 398 23.85 -61.99 -25.74
C GLU A 398 23.70 -61.84 -24.22
N GLN A 399 22.73 -61.05 -23.75
CA GLN A 399 22.43 -60.84 -22.34
C GLN A 399 20.92 -60.61 -22.09
N PRO A 400 20.09 -61.68 -22.05
CA PRO A 400 18.63 -61.56 -21.99
C PRO A 400 18.07 -60.87 -20.73
N SER A 401 18.88 -60.61 -19.71
CA SER A 401 18.50 -59.83 -18.53
C SER A 401 18.41 -58.33 -18.77
N LEU A 402 18.88 -57.85 -19.93
CA LEU A 402 18.80 -56.46 -20.36
C LEU A 402 18.01 -56.35 -21.67
N ASN A 403 17.20 -55.30 -21.78
CA ASN A 403 16.61 -54.93 -23.06
C ASN A 403 17.67 -54.28 -23.95
N ARG A 404 17.55 -54.45 -25.27
CA ARG A 404 18.39 -53.78 -26.29
C ARG A 404 18.34 -52.27 -26.07
N VAL A 405 17.14 -51.72 -25.88
CA VAL A 405 16.89 -50.40 -25.29
C VAL A 405 15.80 -50.53 -24.21
N GLU A 406 16.12 -50.12 -22.99
CA GLU A 406 15.20 -49.92 -21.88
C GLU A 406 14.75 -48.46 -21.87
N PRO A 407 13.47 -48.15 -22.16
CA PRO A 407 12.95 -46.79 -22.10
C PRO A 407 13.26 -46.09 -20.77
N GLY A 408 13.90 -44.93 -20.83
CA GLY A 408 14.22 -44.11 -19.66
C GLY A 408 15.51 -44.47 -18.93
N ASP A 409 16.17 -45.58 -19.28
CA ASP A 409 17.37 -46.04 -18.55
C ASP A 409 18.49 -46.52 -19.50
N PRO A 410 19.46 -45.65 -19.83
CA PRO A 410 20.64 -46.02 -20.62
C PRO A 410 21.49 -47.12 -19.96
N GLN A 411 21.56 -47.17 -18.62
CA GLN A 411 22.38 -48.16 -17.91
C GLN A 411 21.75 -49.55 -17.91
N ARG A 412 20.45 -49.65 -18.18
CA ARG A 412 19.74 -50.92 -18.44
C ARG A 412 19.56 -51.23 -19.92
N SER A 413 20.05 -50.35 -20.80
CA SER A 413 19.98 -50.50 -22.25
C SER A 413 21.23 -51.16 -22.81
N TYR A 414 21.13 -52.43 -23.18
CA TYR A 414 22.25 -53.22 -23.68
C TYR A 414 22.97 -52.57 -24.87
N LEU A 415 22.23 -51.94 -25.81
CA LEU A 415 22.85 -51.25 -26.93
C LEU A 415 23.69 -50.04 -26.51
N TYR A 416 23.24 -49.27 -25.50
CA TYR A 416 24.01 -48.16 -24.96
C TYR A 416 25.32 -48.65 -24.32
N LEU A 417 25.23 -49.70 -23.49
CA LEU A 417 26.39 -50.34 -22.86
C LEU A 417 27.38 -50.89 -23.91
N LYS A 418 26.88 -51.46 -25.01
CA LYS A 418 27.70 -51.94 -26.14
C LYS A 418 28.45 -50.81 -26.84
N VAL A 419 27.86 -49.63 -26.99
CA VAL A 419 28.54 -48.53 -27.69
C VAL A 419 29.57 -47.83 -26.81
N ILE A 420 29.34 -47.72 -25.50
CA ILE A 420 30.34 -47.16 -24.56
C ILE A 420 31.43 -48.16 -24.18
N GLY A 421 31.27 -49.45 -24.50
CA GLY A 421 32.24 -50.50 -24.19
C GLY A 421 32.27 -50.88 -22.71
N ASP A 422 31.10 -50.88 -22.06
CA ASP A 422 30.99 -51.18 -20.64
C ASP A 422 31.49 -52.61 -20.33
N PRO A 423 32.37 -52.82 -19.34
CA PRO A 423 32.93 -54.14 -19.04
C PRO A 423 31.93 -55.10 -18.36
N SER A 424 30.76 -54.62 -17.91
CA SER A 424 29.76 -55.43 -17.21
C SER A 424 28.90 -56.30 -18.12
N ILE A 425 29.00 -56.14 -19.43
CA ILE A 425 28.18 -56.84 -20.41
C ILE A 425 28.95 -57.89 -21.22
N SER A 426 28.22 -58.90 -21.72
CA SER A 426 28.78 -59.90 -22.64
C SER A 426 29.06 -59.31 -24.04
N GLY A 427 30.18 -59.71 -24.64
CA GLY A 427 30.56 -59.39 -26.02
C GLY A 427 31.38 -58.10 -26.19
N SER A 428 31.87 -57.84 -27.41
CA SER A 428 32.75 -56.69 -27.69
C SER A 428 31.99 -55.36 -27.87
N GLN A 429 32.68 -54.23 -27.64
CA GLN A 429 32.21 -52.88 -27.94
C GLN A 429 31.81 -52.74 -29.43
N MET A 430 30.74 -51.98 -29.68
CA MET A 430 30.26 -51.63 -31.01
C MET A 430 30.55 -50.14 -31.32
N PRO A 431 30.82 -49.78 -32.58
CA PRO A 431 30.82 -50.62 -33.79
C PRO A 431 32.03 -51.55 -33.89
N ARG A 432 31.79 -52.84 -34.18
CA ARG A 432 32.87 -53.84 -34.28
C ARG A 432 33.69 -53.64 -35.55
N GLY A 433 35.02 -53.50 -35.41
CA GLY A 433 35.94 -53.35 -36.55
C GLY A 433 35.98 -51.95 -37.16
N GLY A 434 35.31 -50.97 -36.53
CA GLY A 434 35.41 -49.54 -36.85
C GLY A 434 35.85 -48.72 -35.64
N PRO A 435 36.02 -47.39 -35.79
CA PRO A 435 36.23 -46.51 -34.64
C PRO A 435 35.00 -46.52 -33.71
N PRO A 436 35.19 -46.32 -32.38
CA PRO A 436 34.08 -46.05 -31.46
C PRO A 436 33.23 -44.86 -31.90
N LEU A 437 31.96 -44.83 -31.48
CA LEU A 437 31.12 -43.65 -31.67
C LEU A 437 31.74 -42.43 -30.96
N SER A 438 31.54 -41.25 -31.54
CA SER A 438 31.88 -39.99 -30.90
C SER A 438 31.02 -39.75 -29.65
N GLN A 439 31.52 -38.91 -28.74
CA GLN A 439 30.77 -38.57 -27.53
C GLN A 439 29.40 -37.95 -27.87
N ALA A 440 29.31 -37.12 -28.92
CA ALA A 440 28.05 -36.52 -29.35
C ALA A 440 27.01 -37.55 -29.84
N GLU A 441 27.45 -38.60 -30.54
CA GLU A 441 26.56 -39.71 -30.97
C GLU A 441 26.08 -40.53 -29.76
N ILE A 442 26.97 -40.75 -28.78
CA ILE A 442 26.64 -41.45 -27.52
C ILE A 442 25.64 -40.61 -26.69
N ASP A 443 25.87 -39.30 -26.58
CA ASP A 443 24.99 -38.38 -25.84
C ASP A 443 23.62 -38.28 -26.53
N LEU A 444 23.58 -38.25 -27.87
CA LEU A 444 22.33 -38.27 -28.63
C LEU A 444 21.53 -39.54 -28.38
N LEU A 445 22.18 -40.71 -28.42
CA LEU A 445 21.54 -41.99 -28.09
C LEU A 445 21.06 -42.01 -26.63
N SER A 446 21.89 -41.56 -25.69
CA SER A 446 21.56 -41.49 -24.26
C SER A 446 20.36 -40.58 -24.01
N SER A 447 20.35 -39.39 -24.62
CA SER A 447 19.25 -38.42 -24.52
C SER A 447 17.93 -39.00 -25.03
N TRP A 448 17.95 -39.68 -26.18
CA TRP A 448 16.76 -40.33 -26.72
C TRP A 448 16.25 -41.43 -25.78
N ILE A 449 17.14 -42.27 -25.25
CA ILE A 449 16.77 -43.31 -24.28
C ILE A 449 16.17 -42.69 -23.01
N LEU A 450 16.82 -41.68 -22.41
CA LEU A 450 16.36 -40.98 -21.22
C LEU A 450 14.98 -40.34 -21.41
N SER A 451 14.68 -39.88 -22.63
CA SER A 451 13.36 -39.33 -22.98
C SER A 451 12.24 -40.39 -23.10
N GLY A 452 12.52 -41.65 -22.74
CA GLY A 452 11.59 -42.77 -22.84
C GLY A 452 11.64 -43.50 -24.18
N ALA A 453 12.71 -43.29 -24.97
CA ALA A 453 12.91 -43.87 -26.30
C ALA A 453 11.66 -43.80 -27.20
N PRO A 454 11.07 -42.61 -27.44
CA PRO A 454 9.87 -42.48 -28.27
C PRO A 454 10.11 -42.86 -29.75
N ASN A 455 9.08 -43.36 -30.42
CA ASN A 455 9.11 -43.66 -31.86
C ASN A 455 8.78 -42.41 -32.68
N ASN A 456 9.69 -41.43 -32.74
CA ASN A 456 9.45 -40.10 -33.30
C ASN A 456 10.51 -39.57 -34.28
#